data_AF-A0A966V4R9-F1
#
_entry.id   AF-A0A966V4R9-F1
#
_cell.length_a   1.000
_cell.length_b   1.000
_cell.length_c   1.000
_cell.angle_alpha   90.00
_cell.angle_beta   90.00
_cell.angle_gamma   90.00
#
_symmetry.space_group_name_H-M   'P 1'
#
loop_
_entity.id
_entity.type
_entity.pdbx_description
1 polymer ?
#
loop_
_entity_poly.entity_id
_entity_poly.type
_entity_poly.pdbx_seq_one_letter_code
_entity_poly.pdbx_strand_id
1 'polypeptide(L)'
;MIEGERPREQRVDHAALSEVLVVVESRIGGGSMITVDEAAKRSITVMAVPGSPHVATSEGANLLLAQGCAPVCSVDDILVALGLDHRRTQVVSDPRPKPTAADRRVVDTLLARPLTFD
;
A
#
# COMPACT_ATOMS: atom_id res chain seq x y z
N MET A 1 33.90 -9.24 -1.95
CA MET A 1 33.21 -9.79 -0.76
C MET A 1 33.20 -8.73 0.33
N ILE A 2 32.13 -7.95 0.43
CA ILE A 2 31.77 -7.20 1.64
C ILE A 2 30.24 -7.18 1.68
N GLU A 3 29.64 -8.25 2.19
CA GLU A 3 28.23 -8.19 2.63
C GLU A 3 28.25 -7.48 3.99
N GLY A 4 28.10 -6.16 3.94
CA GLY A 4 27.90 -5.34 5.13
C GLY A 4 26.53 -5.66 5.71
N GLU A 5 26.46 -6.61 6.63
CA GLU A 5 25.25 -6.94 7.35
C GLU A 5 24.90 -5.78 8.30
N ARG A 6 23.93 -4.94 7.91
CA ARG A 6 23.44 -3.86 8.77
C ARG A 6 22.80 -4.45 10.05
N PRO A 7 23.08 -3.87 11.24
CA PRO A 7 22.54 -4.32 12.52
C PRO A 7 21.02 -4.50 12.47
N ARG A 8 20.49 -5.52 13.15
CA ARG A 8 19.04 -5.83 13.20
C ARG A 8 18.19 -4.64 13.68
N GLU A 9 18.73 -3.84 14.59
CA GLU A 9 18.11 -2.61 15.11
C GLU A 9 17.79 -1.61 13.99
N GLN A 10 18.76 -1.33 13.11
CA GLN A 10 18.54 -0.42 11.97
C GLN A 10 17.49 -0.95 10.99
N ARG A 11 17.28 -2.27 10.89
CA ARG A 11 16.25 -2.86 10.00
C ARG A 11 14.85 -2.68 10.56
N VAL A 12 14.72 -2.69 11.88
CA VAL A 12 13.47 -2.47 12.62
C VAL A 12 13.07 -1.00 12.56
N ASP A 13 14.02 -0.09 12.74
CA ASP A 13 13.76 1.36 12.77
C ASP A 13 13.29 1.91 11.42
N HIS A 14 13.88 1.44 10.31
CA HIS A 14 13.49 1.87 8.96
C HIS A 14 12.08 1.40 8.58
N ALA A 15 11.65 0.22 9.02
CA ALA A 15 10.26 -0.18 8.90
C ALA A 15 9.39 0.72 9.80
N ALA A 16 9.72 0.83 11.08
CA ALA A 16 8.89 1.52 12.09
C ALA A 16 8.61 3.00 11.81
N LEU A 17 9.41 3.69 10.98
CA LEU A 17 9.25 5.11 10.65
C LEU A 17 8.59 5.37 9.28
N SER A 18 8.26 4.34 8.52
CA SER A 18 7.72 4.48 7.15
C SER A 18 6.22 4.19 7.11
N GLU A 19 5.44 5.04 6.42
CA GLU A 19 4.01 4.78 6.17
C GLU A 19 3.81 3.66 5.12
N VAL A 20 4.75 3.55 4.17
CA VAL A 20 4.76 2.54 3.11
C VAL A 20 6.19 2.02 2.91
N LEU A 21 6.34 0.71 2.68
CA LEU A 21 7.59 0.07 2.29
C LEU A 21 7.51 -0.42 0.84
N VAL A 22 8.44 -0.01 -0.01
CA VAL A 22 8.53 -0.49 -1.39
C VAL A 22 9.75 -1.39 -1.56
N VAL A 23 9.53 -2.63 -2.02
CA VAL A 23 10.60 -3.56 -2.38
C VAL A 23 10.83 -3.51 -3.89
N VAL A 24 12.01 -3.00 -4.30
CA VAL A 24 12.36 -2.87 -5.72
C VAL A 24 13.02 -4.15 -6.24
N GLU A 25 14.04 -4.63 -5.54
CA GLU A 25 14.75 -5.87 -5.86
C GLU A 25 15.12 -6.61 -4.57
N SER A 26 14.79 -7.89 -4.51
CA SER A 26 15.23 -8.80 -3.46
C SER A 26 15.13 -10.24 -3.95
N ARG A 27 16.04 -11.09 -3.49
CA ARG A 27 15.86 -12.56 -3.53
C ARG A 27 14.88 -12.98 -2.42
N ILE A 28 14.34 -14.20 -2.49
CA ILE A 28 13.46 -14.76 -1.44
C ILE A 28 14.14 -14.78 -0.06
N GLY A 29 15.45 -15.04 -0.01
CA GLY A 29 16.26 -14.97 1.21
C GLY A 29 17.07 -13.67 1.37
N GLY A 30 16.76 -12.63 0.60
CA GLY A 30 17.49 -11.37 0.63
C GLY A 30 17.29 -10.61 1.94
N GLY A 31 18.28 -9.81 2.35
CA GLY A 31 18.22 -9.05 3.59
C GLY A 31 17.05 -8.06 3.69
N SER A 32 16.47 -7.64 2.56
CA SER A 32 15.27 -6.80 2.49
C SER A 32 14.02 -7.52 3.01
N MET A 33 13.95 -8.86 2.92
CA MET A 33 12.79 -9.63 3.36
C MET A 33 12.62 -9.63 4.89
N ILE A 34 13.71 -9.47 5.63
CA ILE A 34 13.66 -9.25 7.08
C ILE A 34 12.89 -7.97 7.40
N THR A 35 13.14 -6.90 6.63
CA THR A 35 12.43 -5.62 6.80
C THR A 35 10.97 -5.74 6.38
N VAL A 36 10.66 -6.57 5.38
CA VAL A 36 9.28 -6.87 4.99
C VAL A 36 8.52 -7.56 6.11
N ASP A 37 9.12 -8.58 6.73
CA ASP A 37 8.51 -9.29 7.86
C ASP A 37 8.25 -8.35 9.05
N GLU A 38 9.20 -7.46 9.34
CA GLU A 38 9.03 -6.45 10.39
C GLU A 38 7.98 -5.39 10.03
N ALA A 39 7.87 -4.99 8.75
CA ALA A 39 6.83 -4.07 8.28
C ALA A 39 5.43 -4.68 8.41
N ALA A 40 5.28 -5.95 8.02
CA ALA A 40 4.02 -6.68 8.13
C ALA A 40 3.53 -6.78 9.59
N LYS A 41 4.44 -7.02 10.55
CA LYS A 41 4.11 -7.05 11.99
C LYS A 41 3.59 -5.70 12.53
N ARG A 42 3.94 -4.60 11.87
CA ARG A 42 3.56 -3.22 12.27
C ARG A 42 2.41 -2.66 11.44
N SER A 43 1.75 -3.49 10.63
CA SER A 43 0.69 -3.07 9.73
C SER A 43 1.12 -1.96 8.76
N ILE A 44 2.40 -1.94 8.40
CA ILE A 44 2.91 -1.03 7.36
C ILE A 44 2.59 -1.65 6.01
N THR A 45 2.10 -0.81 5.09
CA THR A 45 1.75 -1.27 3.75
C THR A 45 3.02 -1.62 2.99
N VAL A 46 3.13 -2.88 2.58
CA VAL A 46 4.24 -3.37 1.75
C VAL A 46 3.79 -3.43 0.30
N MET A 47 4.58 -2.82 -0.57
CA MET A 47 4.39 -2.81 -2.02
C MET A 47 5.65 -3.35 -2.70
N ALA A 48 5.53 -3.82 -3.93
CA ALA A 48 6.65 -4.39 -4.67
C ALA A 48 6.69 -3.93 -6.12
N VAL A 49 7.91 -3.75 -6.66
CA VAL A 49 8.11 -3.48 -8.08
C VAL A 49 8.18 -4.81 -8.83
N PRO A 50 7.32 -5.03 -9.85
CA PRO A 50 7.41 -6.23 -10.68
C PRO A 50 8.75 -6.32 -11.41
N GLY A 51 9.37 -7.50 -11.39
CA GLY A 51 10.62 -7.77 -12.10
C GLY A 51 10.55 -9.01 -12.98
N SER A 52 11.57 -9.23 -13.81
CA SER A 52 11.64 -10.39 -14.69
C SER A 52 11.66 -11.70 -13.89
N PRO A 53 10.84 -12.72 -14.22
CA PRO A 53 10.86 -14.01 -13.53
C PRO A 53 12.16 -14.79 -13.76
N HIS A 54 12.99 -14.39 -14.72
CA HIS A 54 14.29 -15.01 -15.00
C HIS A 54 15.46 -14.38 -14.23
N VAL A 55 15.19 -13.33 -13.46
CA VAL A 55 16.21 -12.61 -12.70
C VAL A 55 16.07 -12.96 -11.22
N ALA A 56 17.10 -13.57 -10.64
CA ALA A 56 17.08 -14.03 -9.25
C ALA A 56 16.80 -12.88 -8.25
N THR A 57 17.28 -11.67 -8.52
CA THR A 57 17.02 -10.49 -7.67
C THR A 57 15.58 -9.96 -7.75
N SER A 58 14.74 -10.50 -8.63
CA SER A 58 13.32 -10.19 -8.71
C SER A 58 12.43 -11.20 -7.98
N GLU A 59 12.97 -12.37 -7.58
CA GLU A 59 12.17 -13.46 -7.00
C GLU A 59 11.41 -13.05 -5.73
N GLY A 60 12.07 -12.32 -4.83
CA GLY A 60 11.46 -11.86 -3.58
C GLY A 60 10.38 -10.79 -3.81
N ALA A 61 10.63 -9.82 -4.71
CA ALA A 61 9.63 -8.82 -5.07
C ALA A 61 8.41 -9.48 -5.74
N ASN A 62 8.64 -10.40 -6.68
CA ASN A 62 7.57 -11.14 -7.34
C ASN A 62 6.81 -12.08 -6.39
N LEU A 63 7.48 -12.64 -5.37
CA LEU A 63 6.82 -13.41 -4.31
C LEU A 63 5.83 -12.54 -3.53
N LEU A 64 6.22 -11.31 -3.17
CA LEU A 64 5.33 -10.37 -2.49
C LEU A 64 4.11 -10.03 -3.33
N LEU A 65 4.29 -9.82 -4.63
CA LEU A 65 3.17 -9.63 -5.56
C LEU A 65 2.25 -10.85 -5.59
N ALA A 66 2.80 -12.06 -5.61
CA ALA A 66 2.03 -13.30 -5.55
C ALA A 66 1.27 -13.47 -4.22
N GLN A 67 1.77 -12.88 -3.14
CA GLN A 67 1.11 -12.83 -1.82
C GLN A 67 0.07 -11.72 -1.69
N GLY A 68 -0.13 -10.90 -2.73
CA GLY A 68 -1.15 -9.86 -2.77
C GLY A 68 -0.66 -8.46 -2.38
N CYS A 69 0.65 -8.24 -2.25
CA CYS A 69 1.18 -6.88 -2.14
C CYS A 69 0.85 -6.07 -3.39
N ALA A 70 0.57 -4.78 -3.19
CA ALA A 70 0.25 -3.88 -4.31
C ALA A 70 1.49 -3.67 -5.22
N PRO A 71 1.32 -3.66 -6.55
CA PRO A 71 2.41 -3.38 -7.47
C PRO A 71 2.75 -1.89 -7.51
N VAL A 72 4.03 -1.58 -7.66
CA VAL A 72 4.53 -0.23 -7.95
C VAL A 72 5.09 -0.22 -9.36
N CYS A 73 4.37 0.42 -10.29
CA CYS A 73 4.80 0.60 -11.67
C CYS A 73 5.20 2.05 -11.97
N SER A 74 4.89 2.97 -11.05
CA SER A 74 5.12 4.41 -11.16
C SER A 74 5.11 5.06 -9.78
N VAL A 75 5.60 6.31 -9.69
CA VAL A 75 5.53 7.10 -8.45
C VAL A 75 4.08 7.35 -8.03
N ASP A 76 3.15 7.47 -8.99
CA ASP A 76 1.74 7.69 -8.71
C ASP A 76 1.13 6.55 -7.86
N ASP A 77 1.60 5.31 -8.01
CA ASP A 77 1.12 4.18 -7.19
C ASP A 77 1.43 4.39 -5.70
N ILE A 78 2.59 4.97 -5.40
CA ILE A 78 3.02 5.26 -4.03
C ILE A 78 2.22 6.45 -3.49
N LEU A 79 2.03 7.50 -4.29
CA LEU A 79 1.24 8.67 -3.88
C LEU A 79 -0.22 8.30 -3.58
N VAL A 80 -0.80 7.37 -4.34
CA VAL A 80 -2.13 6.84 -4.09
C VAL A 80 -2.16 6.03 -2.78
N ALA A 81 -1.16 5.18 -2.54
CA ALA A 81 -1.07 4.40 -1.31
C ALA A 81 -0.92 5.28 -0.05
N LEU A 82 -0.22 6.41 -0.17
CA LEU A 82 -0.09 7.42 0.89
C LEU A 82 -1.32 8.34 1.02
N GLY A 83 -2.33 8.21 0.16
CA GLY A 83 -3.48 9.12 0.14
C GLY A 83 -3.14 10.56 -0.28
N LEU A 84 -2.01 10.76 -0.95
CA LEU A 84 -1.54 12.07 -1.42
C LEU A 84 -1.98 12.38 -2.86
N ASP A 85 -2.32 11.36 -3.64
CA ASP A 85 -2.93 11.52 -4.96
C ASP A 85 -4.23 10.73 -5.06
N HIS A 86 -5.30 11.45 -5.39
CA HIS A 86 -6.66 10.90 -5.48
C HIS A 86 -7.10 10.67 -6.94
N ARG A 87 -6.28 11.04 -7.93
CA ARG A 87 -6.63 10.95 -9.36
C ARG A 87 -6.80 9.51 -9.84
N ARG A 88 -6.15 8.56 -9.15
CA ARG A 88 -6.13 7.13 -9.48
C ARG A 88 -6.76 6.27 -8.39
N THR A 89 -7.28 6.87 -7.31
CA THR A 89 -8.21 6.19 -6.41
C THR A 89 -9.33 5.68 -7.30
N GLN A 90 -9.38 4.36 -7.48
CA GLN A 90 -10.49 3.73 -8.19
C GLN A 90 -11.75 4.38 -7.66
N VAL A 91 -12.53 5.00 -8.54
CA VAL A 91 -13.89 5.39 -8.19
C VAL A 91 -14.51 4.08 -7.75
N VAL A 92 -14.68 3.90 -6.44
CA VAL A 92 -15.44 2.77 -5.92
C VAL A 92 -16.78 2.91 -6.63
N SER A 93 -17.02 2.04 -7.60
CA SER A 93 -18.26 2.02 -8.33
C SER A 93 -19.28 1.55 -7.34
N ASP A 94 -19.87 2.48 -6.61
CA ASP A 94 -20.94 2.21 -5.68
C ASP A 94 -22.10 1.61 -6.48
N PRO A 95 -22.41 0.31 -6.30
CA PRO A 95 -23.44 -0.35 -7.07
C PRO A 95 -24.84 0.16 -6.69
N ARG A 96 -24.96 0.95 -5.62
CA ARG A 96 -26.22 1.55 -5.21
C ARG A 96 -26.71 2.53 -6.28
N PRO A 97 -28.03 2.56 -6.54
CA PRO A 97 -28.60 3.52 -7.48
C PRO A 97 -28.25 4.95 -7.06
N LYS A 98 -27.93 5.79 -8.04
CA LYS A 98 -27.65 7.21 -7.78
C LYS A 98 -28.85 7.83 -7.06
N PRO A 99 -28.63 8.66 -6.03
CA PRO A 99 -29.71 9.31 -5.29
C PRO A 99 -30.69 10.01 -6.23
N THR A 100 -31.98 9.74 -6.05
CA THR A 100 -33.05 10.47 -6.74
C THR A 100 -33.10 11.93 -6.27
N ALA A 101 -33.92 12.76 -6.91
CA ALA A 101 -34.15 14.13 -6.46
C ALA A 101 -34.77 14.21 -5.04
N ALA A 102 -35.48 13.16 -4.60
CA ALA A 102 -35.96 13.06 -3.22
C ALA A 102 -34.81 12.73 -2.26
N ASP A 103 -33.98 11.74 -2.60
CA ASP A 103 -32.84 11.31 -1.77
C ASP A 103 -31.83 12.43 -1.58
N ARG A 104 -31.56 13.22 -2.63
CA ARG A 104 -30.66 14.38 -2.55
C ARG A 104 -31.09 15.40 -1.49
N ARG A 105 -32.40 15.65 -1.35
CA ARG A 105 -32.92 16.57 -0.32
C ARG A 105 -32.66 16.06 1.10
N VAL A 106 -32.77 14.75 1.30
CA VAL A 106 -32.46 14.12 2.59
C VAL A 106 -30.97 14.22 2.88
N VAL A 107 -30.11 13.88 1.90
CA VAL A 107 -28.65 13.98 2.03
C VAL A 107 -28.22 15.42 2.33
N ASP A 108 -28.73 16.41 1.59
CA ASP A 108 -28.40 17.83 1.82
C ASP A 108 -28.79 18.27 3.23
N THR A 109 -29.91 17.77 3.76
CA THR A 109 -30.38 18.08 5.11
C THR A 109 -29.49 17.45 6.18
N LEU A 110 -29.08 16.18 5.99
CA LEU A 110 -28.19 15.45 6.90
C LEU A 110 -26.77 16.05 6.91
N LEU A 111 -26.31 16.58 5.77
CA LEU A 111 -24.97 17.17 5.63
C LEU A 111 -24.89 18.60 6.17
N ALA A 112 -26.00 19.33 6.22
CA ALA A 112 -26.01 20.71 6.69
C ALA A 112 -25.74 20.85 8.19
N ARG A 113 -26.12 19.85 9.00
CA ARG A 113 -25.93 19.82 10.45
C ARG A 113 -26.24 18.43 11.02
N PRO A 114 -25.59 18.01 12.12
CA PRO A 114 -25.95 16.78 12.83
C PRO A 114 -27.42 16.83 13.27
N LEU A 115 -28.19 15.81 12.92
CA LEU A 115 -29.60 15.67 13.27
C LEU A 115 -29.82 14.28 13.89
N THR A 116 -30.60 14.22 14.96
CA THR A 116 -31.16 12.98 15.49
C THR A 116 -32.45 12.64 14.75
N PHE A 117 -32.71 11.34 14.59
CA PHE A 117 -34.02 10.88 14.11
C PHE A 117 -34.97 10.81 15.30
N ASP A 118 -36.10 11.50 15.18
CA ASP A 118 -37.21 11.52 16.14
C ASP A 118 -38.26 10.48 15.76
#